data_AF-A0AAF0T4R3-F1
#
_entry.id   AF-A0AAF0T4R3-F1
#
_cell.length_a   1.000
_cell.length_b   1.000
_cell.length_c   1.000
_cell.angle_alpha   90.00
_cell.angle_beta   90.00
_cell.angle_gamma   90.00
#
_symmetry.space_group_name_H-M   'P 1'
#
loop_
_entity.id
_entity.type
_entity.pdbx_description
1 polymer ?
#
loop_
_entity_poly.entity_id
_entity_poly.type
_entity_poly.pdbx_seq_one_letter_code
_entity_poly.pdbx_strand_id
1 'polypeptide(L)'
;MDTQVEILQKLGFSQGLLPFKYLGVPLSTKRVSILQYQPLIDKIMHRVQSWTFRFLSYARRAQLIKSVLFSIQVFWSQVFII
;
A
#
# COMPACT_ATOMS: atom_id res chain seq x y z
N MET A 1 -1.35 14.78 -28.45
CA MET A 1 -2.37 14.22 -27.51
C MET A 1 -3.15 13.08 -28.17
N ASP A 2 -2.69 12.62 -29.33
CA ASP A 2 -3.47 11.86 -30.29
C ASP A 2 -3.30 10.34 -30.10
N THR A 3 -2.15 9.92 -29.58
CA THR A 3 -1.84 8.51 -29.28
C THR A 3 -2.74 7.92 -28.18
N GLN A 4 -3.10 8.72 -27.16
CA GLN A 4 -3.98 8.25 -26.08
C GLN A 4 -5.40 7.96 -26.59
N VAL A 5 -5.90 8.82 -27.48
CA VAL A 5 -7.24 8.70 -28.06
C VAL A 5 -7.31 7.49 -29.01
N GLU A 6 -6.27 7.28 -29.83
CA GLU A 6 -6.20 6.15 -30.76
C GLU A 6 -6.16 4.79 -30.04
N ILE A 7 -5.42 4.71 -28.93
CA ILE A 7 -5.34 3.51 -28.08
C ILE A 7 -6.69 3.22 -27.41
N LEU A 8 -7.37 4.24 -26.89
CA LEU A 8 -8.69 4.09 -26.26
C LEU A 8 -9.75 3.61 -27.26
N GLN A 9 -9.72 4.12 -28.49
CA GLN A 9 -10.63 3.67 -29.56
C GLN A 9 -10.40 2.20 -29.96
N LYS A 10 -9.15 1.73 -30.02
CA LYS A 10 -8.84 0.32 -30.34
C LYS A 10 -9.21 -0.66 -29.23
N LEU A 11 -9.14 -0.23 -27.97
CA LEU A 11 -9.35 -1.10 -26.81
C LEU A 11 -10.76 -1.02 -26.21
N GLY A 12 -11.55 0.01 -26.56
CA GLY A 12 -12.92 0.19 -26.07
C GLY A 12 -13.03 0.57 -24.58
N PHE A 13 -11.93 1.00 -23.95
CA PHE A 13 -11.93 1.43 -22.56
C PHE A 13 -12.33 2.91 -22.39
N SER A 14 -13.02 3.25 -21.30
CA SER A 14 -13.26 4.65 -20.92
C SER A 14 -12.06 5.24 -20.19
N GLN A 15 -11.68 6.47 -20.53
CA GLN A 15 -10.59 7.17 -19.84
C GLN A 15 -10.96 7.45 -18.38
N GLY A 16 -10.18 6.91 -17.44
CA GLY A 16 -10.30 7.21 -16.01
C GLY A 16 -9.65 8.56 -15.68
N LEU A 17 -10.25 9.30 -14.73
CA LEU A 17 -9.70 10.55 -14.20
C LEU A 17 -8.76 10.26 -13.02
N LEU A 18 -7.55 10.82 -13.07
CA LEU A 18 -6.64 10.87 -11.94
C LEU A 18 -7.06 11.99 -10.97
N PRO A 19 -6.82 11.86 -9.65
CA PRO A 19 -6.19 10.74 -8.97
C PRO A 19 -7.19 9.63 -8.64
N PHE A 20 -6.87 8.38 -9.01
CA PHE A 20 -7.65 7.20 -8.62
C PHE A 20 -6.92 6.42 -7.53
N LYS A 21 -7.67 5.66 -6.72
CA LYS A 21 -7.09 4.78 -5.69
C LYS A 21 -6.89 3.39 -6.27
N TYR A 22 -5.66 2.88 -6.25
CA TYR A 22 -5.35 1.50 -6.61
C TYR A 22 -4.85 0.76 -5.38
N LEU A 23 -5.50 -0.37 -5.06
CA LEU A 23 -5.21 -1.17 -3.87
C LEU A 23 -5.25 -0.36 -2.54
N GLY A 24 -6.04 0.71 -2.51
CA GLY A 24 -6.18 1.60 -1.35
C GLY A 24 -5.12 2.72 -1.27
N VAL A 25 -4.19 2.79 -2.23
CA VAL A 25 -3.17 3.84 -2.34
C VAL A 25 -3.60 4.84 -3.41
N PRO A 26 -3.60 6.17 -3.13
CA PRO A 26 -3.85 7.16 -4.17
C PRO A 26 -2.70 7.13 -5.19
N LEU A 27 -2.99 6.68 -6.42
CA LEU A 27 -2.07 6.77 -7.54
C LEU A 27 -2.02 8.23 -7.98
N SER A 28 -1.01 8.94 -7.48
CA SER A 28 -0.65 10.27 -7.93
C SER A 28 0.73 10.17 -8.58
N THR A 29 0.91 10.78 -9.75
CA THR A 29 2.19 10.86 -10.49
C THR A 29 3.28 11.65 -9.77
N LYS A 30 3.02 12.12 -8.54
CA LYS A 30 3.97 12.83 -7.67
C LYS A 30 4.45 11.87 -6.59
N ARG A 31 5.76 11.91 -6.29
CA ARG A 31 6.39 11.18 -5.17
C ARG A 31 5.49 11.23 -3.94
N VAL A 32 5.10 10.07 -3.46
CA VAL A 32 4.27 9.89 -2.26
C VAL A 32 5.00 10.52 -1.07
N SER A 33 4.44 11.60 -0.54
CA SER A 33 4.96 12.30 0.64
C SER A 33 4.90 11.39 1.87
N ILE A 34 5.87 11.53 2.78
CA ILE A 34 5.95 10.81 4.07
C ILE A 34 4.61 10.87 4.84
N LEU A 35 3.82 11.93 4.65
CA LEU A 35 2.49 12.10 5.25
C LEU A 35 1.45 11.07 4.79
N GLN A 36 1.60 10.47 3.60
CA GLN A 36 0.71 9.38 3.16
C GLN A 36 1.06 8.03 3.81
N TYR A 37 2.18 7.93 4.53
CA TYR A 37 2.57 6.73 5.27
C TYR A 37 1.93 6.68 6.68
N GLN A 38 1.38 7.78 7.21
CA GLN A 38 0.66 7.78 8.50
C GLN A 38 -0.38 6.66 8.62
N PRO A 39 -1.36 6.50 7.69
CA PRO A 39 -2.37 5.45 7.80
C PRO A 39 -1.80 4.03 7.75
N LEU A 40 -0.58 3.87 7.20
CA LEU A 40 0.13 2.60 7.23
C LEU A 40 0.69 2.32 8.61
N ILE A 41 1.38 3.30 9.21
CA ILE A 41 1.93 3.20 10.56
C ILE A 41 0.79 2.90 11.54
N ASP A 42 -0.34 3.58 11.42
CA ASP A 42 -1.51 3.33 12.26
C ASP A 42 -2.06 1.91 12.10
N LYS A 43 -2.12 1.37 10.87
CA LYS A 43 -2.50 -0.03 10.62
C LYS A 43 -1.53 -1.03 11.25
N ILE A 44 -0.23 -0.75 11.20
CA ILE A 44 0.80 -1.58 11.84
C ILE A 44 0.59 -1.57 13.35
N MET A 45 0.50 -0.37 13.93
CA MET A 45 0.32 -0.17 15.36
C MET A 45 -0.95 -0.86 15.87
N HIS A 46 -2.07 -0.71 15.17
CA HIS A 46 -3.32 -1.37 15.51
C HIS A 46 -3.20 -2.91 15.47
N ARG A 47 -2.52 -3.47 14.46
CA ARG A 47 -2.29 -4.92 14.38
C ARG A 47 -1.41 -5.40 15.52
N VAL A 48 -0.30 -4.72 15.80
CA VAL A 48 0.61 -5.04 16.91
C VAL A 48 -0.12 -4.97 18.25
N GLN A 49 -0.87 -3.90 18.51
CA GLN A 49 -1.66 -3.73 19.73
C GLN A 49 -2.68 -4.87 19.91
N SER A 50 -3.38 -5.26 18.84
CA SER A 50 -4.34 -6.39 18.89
C SER A 50 -3.69 -7.73 19.29
N TRP A 51 -2.40 -7.93 18.98
CA TRP A 51 -1.66 -9.13 19.34
C TRP A 51 -1.05 -9.08 20.73
N THR A 52 -0.75 -7.89 21.23
CA THR A 52 -0.32 -7.69 22.62
C THR A 52 -1.41 -8.17 23.61
N PHE A 53 -2.68 -8.01 23.27
CA PHE A 53 -3.82 -8.54 24.04
C PHE A 53 -3.96 -10.07 24.00
N ARG A 54 -3.28 -10.77 23.09
CA ARG A 54 -3.27 -12.24 23.07
C ARG A 54 -2.16 -12.77 23.98
N PHE A 55 -2.46 -13.85 24.71
CA PHE A 55 -1.52 -14.59 25.57
C PHE A 55 -0.43 -15.32 24.75
N LEU A 56 0.37 -14.58 23.98
CA LEU A 56 1.55 -15.10 23.29
C LEU A 56 2.78 -15.00 24.19
N SER A 57 3.63 -16.02 24.10
CA SER A 57 4.96 -15.98 24.70
C SER A 57 5.83 -14.91 24.00
N TYR A 58 6.82 -14.40 24.71
CA TYR A 58 7.72 -13.34 24.21
C TYR A 58 8.35 -13.69 22.85
N ALA A 59 8.88 -14.90 22.71
CA ALA A 59 9.49 -15.37 21.47
C ALA A 59 8.51 -15.33 20.28
N ARG A 60 7.25 -15.75 20.50
CA ARG A 60 6.22 -15.72 19.45
C ARG A 60 5.80 -14.30 19.09
N ARG A 61 5.75 -13.38 20.06
CA ARG A 61 5.50 -11.95 19.81
C ARG A 61 6.60 -11.35 18.94
N ALA A 62 7.86 -11.60 19.26
CA ALA A 62 9.00 -11.11 18.48
C ALA A 62 9.00 -11.64 17.03
N GLN A 63 8.75 -12.95 16.85
CA GLN A 63 8.67 -13.57 15.53
C GLN A 63 7.50 -13.00 14.70
N LEU A 64 6.34 -12.78 15.33
CA LEU A 64 5.17 -12.22 14.65
C LEU A 64 5.39 -10.77 14.21
N ILE A 65 5.97 -9.93 15.10
CA ILE A 65 6.33 -8.55 14.78
C ILE A 65 7.29 -8.53 13.58
N LYS A 66 8.33 -9.37 13.60
CA LYS A 66 9.31 -9.47 12.51
C LYS A 66 8.65 -9.86 11.19
N SER A 67 7.80 -10.88 11.19
CA SER A 67 7.10 -11.36 10.00
C SER A 67 6.19 -10.28 9.39
N VAL A 68 5.46 -9.55 10.24
CA VAL A 68 4.50 -8.54 9.79
C VAL A 68 5.22 -7.31 9.27
N LEU A 69 6.25 -6.84 9.97
CA LEU A 69 7.07 -5.73 9.51
C LEU A 69 7.69 -6.03 8.12
N PHE A 70 8.21 -7.25 7.96
CA PHE A 70 8.79 -7.69 6.69
C PHE A 70 7.75 -7.74 5.56
N SER A 71 6.56 -8.32 5.82
CA SER A 71 5.49 -8.40 4.81
C SER A 71 5.06 -7.01 4.30
N ILE A 72 5.03 -6.03 5.19
CA ILE A 72 4.63 -4.67 4.85
C ILE A 72 5.75 -3.96 4.08
N GLN A 73 6.99 -4.10 4.54
CA GLN A 73 8.15 -3.57 3.82
C GLN A 73 8.21 -4.09 2.37
N VAL A 74 7.98 -5.39 2.17
CA VAL A 74 7.96 -6.00 0.83
C VAL A 74 6.84 -5.44 -0.03
N PHE A 75 5.61 -5.37 0.49
CA PHE A 75 4.47 -4.81 -0.25
C PHE A 75 4.73 -3.38 -0.74
N TRP A 76 5.26 -2.52 0.13
CA TRP A 76 5.53 -1.13 -0.25
C TRP A 76 6.73 -0.98 -1.17
N SER A 77 7.77 -1.80 -1.00
CA SER A 77 8.88 -1.87 -1.94
C SER A 77 8.36 -2.12 -3.37
N GLN A 78 7.41 -3.05 -3.53
CA GLN A 78 6.79 -3.32 -4.83
C GLN A 78 5.94 -2.15 -5.36
N VAL A 79 5.24 -1.44 -4.47
CA VAL A 79 4.38 -0.30 -4.86
C VAL A 79 5.19 0.94 -5.25
N PHE A 80 6.38 1.16 -4.65
CA PHE A 80 7.22 2.34 -4.93
C PHE A 80 8.31 2.12 -5.98
N ILE A 81 8.64 0.85 -6.29
CA ILE A 81 9.60 0.52 -7.36
C ILE A 81 8.95 0.62 -8.76
N ILE A 82 7.62 0.63 -8.85
CA ILE A 82 6.85 0.91 -10.07
C ILE A 82 6.68 2.42 -10.24
#